data_AF-K5WA20-F1
#
_entry.id   AF-K5WA20-F1
#
_cell.length_a   1.000
_cell.length_b   1.000
_cell.length_c   1.000
_cell.angle_alpha   90.00
_cell.angle_beta   90.00
_cell.angle_gamma   90.00
#
_symmetry.space_group_name_H-M   'P 1'
#
loop_
_entity.id
_entity.type
_entity.pdbx_description
1 polymer ?
#
loop_
_entity_poly.entity_id
_entity_poly.type
_entity_poly.pdbx_seq_one_letter_code
_entity_poly.pdbx_strand_id
1 'polypeptide(L)'
;MASDTPVQVTLQAESLPIEDRIREANTRKTEGNDSFRKSDWEEALSAYESALVFLPKSTVTLDDNRSHESPPRTEEEDEPTRHTEDPTPKSTHENIDPEMGKKCANLRSILNANIGACYVKLGEHKKAVEACTRALADDPKYVKALQRRATSNDILDTWTS
;
A
#
# COMPACT_ATOMS: atom_id res chain seq x y z
N MET A 1 -19.68 21.96 4.01
CA MET A 1 -18.43 21.32 4.47
C MET A 1 -18.03 20.37 3.37
N ALA A 2 -17.00 20.73 2.59
CA ALA A 2 -16.71 20.12 1.30
C ALA A 2 -16.24 18.67 1.49
N SER A 3 -17.03 17.74 0.95
CA SER A 3 -16.71 16.33 0.82
C SER A 3 -15.66 16.19 -0.29
N ASP A 4 -14.39 16.33 0.09
CA ASP A 4 -13.27 16.14 -0.82
C ASP A 4 -13.28 14.68 -1.30
N THR A 5 -13.52 14.50 -2.59
CA THR A 5 -13.66 13.18 -3.20
C THR A 5 -12.26 12.64 -3.50
N PRO A 6 -11.98 11.34 -3.27
CA PRO A 6 -10.64 10.77 -3.47
C PRO A 6 -10.10 10.92 -4.90
N VAL A 7 -10.99 11.14 -5.88
CA VAL A 7 -10.63 11.33 -7.29
C VAL A 7 -9.90 12.66 -7.55
N GLN A 8 -10.26 13.74 -6.85
CA GLN A 8 -9.63 15.06 -7.04
C GLN A 8 -8.18 15.07 -6.49
N VAL A 9 -7.96 14.44 -5.33
CA VAL A 9 -6.62 14.29 -4.73
C VAL A 9 -5.70 13.49 -5.65
N THR A 10 -6.22 12.46 -6.31
CA THR A 10 -5.43 11.60 -7.21
C THR A 10 -5.01 12.35 -8.47
N LEU A 11 -5.92 13.11 -9.10
CA LEU A 11 -5.63 13.95 -10.27
C LEU A 11 -4.63 15.07 -9.95
N GLN A 12 -4.71 15.65 -8.75
CA GLN A 12 -3.77 16.69 -8.33
C GLN A 12 -2.37 16.10 -8.05
N ALA A 13 -2.29 14.90 -7.49
CA ALA A 13 -1.02 14.19 -7.26
C ALA A 13 -0.30 13.79 -8.56
N GLU A 14 -1.03 13.50 -9.63
CA GLU A 14 -0.45 13.14 -10.93
C GLU A 14 0.13 14.33 -11.69
N SER A 15 -0.30 15.57 -11.37
CA SER A 15 0.16 16.79 -12.04
C SER A 15 1.36 17.49 -11.39
N LEU A 16 1.77 17.04 -10.19
CA LEU A 16 2.87 17.65 -9.44
C LEU A 16 4.23 17.05 -9.81
N PRO A 17 5.33 17.85 -9.77
CA PRO A 17 6.68 17.34 -9.89
C PRO A 17 6.93 16.20 -8.90
N ILE A 18 7.69 15.17 -9.33
CA ILE A 18 7.97 13.98 -8.51
C ILE A 18 8.61 14.34 -7.16
N GLU A 19 9.44 15.38 -7.12
CA GLU A 19 10.04 15.89 -5.87
C GLU A 19 8.97 16.40 -4.89
N ASP A 20 7.98 17.16 -5.38
CA ASP A 20 6.89 17.65 -4.55
C ASP A 20 5.99 16.50 -4.06
N ARG A 21 5.78 15.48 -4.90
CA ARG A 21 5.07 14.25 -4.49
C ARG A 21 5.80 13.52 -3.36
N ILE A 22 7.13 13.39 -3.45
CA ILE A 22 7.96 12.80 -2.39
C ILE A 22 7.90 13.64 -1.12
N ARG A 23 7.97 14.97 -1.24
CA ARG A 23 7.86 15.89 -0.12
C ARG A 23 6.51 15.74 0.58
N GLU A 24 5.43 15.72 -0.18
CA GLU A 24 4.07 15.62 0.31
C GLU A 24 3.79 14.26 0.98
N ALA A 25 4.31 13.17 0.40
CA ALA A 25 4.29 11.85 1.04
C ALA A 25 5.09 11.84 2.36
N ASN A 26 6.22 12.56 2.44
CA ASN A 26 6.98 12.68 3.68
C ASN A 26 6.24 13.49 4.75
N THR A 27 5.51 14.55 4.37
CA THR A 27 4.65 15.31 5.29
C THR A 27 3.61 14.40 5.93
N ARG A 28 2.87 13.65 5.11
CA ARG A 28 1.88 12.68 5.61
C ARG A 28 2.50 11.57 6.45
N LYS A 29 3.70 11.09 6.08
CA LYS A 29 4.47 10.16 6.92
C LYS A 29 4.76 10.76 8.30
N THR A 30 5.16 12.04 8.37
CA THR A 30 5.44 12.68 9.67
C THR A 30 4.17 12.86 10.49
N GLU A 31 3.06 13.24 9.87
CA GLU A 31 1.75 13.31 10.52
C GLU A 31 1.33 11.95 11.09
N GLY A 32 1.46 10.89 10.29
CA GLY A 32 1.18 9.52 10.73
C GLY A 32 2.10 9.07 11.88
N ASN A 33 3.38 9.48 11.88
CA ASN A 33 4.29 9.18 12.99
C ASN A 33 3.88 9.89 14.29
N ASP A 34 3.37 11.11 14.18
CA ASP A 34 2.89 11.87 15.33
C ASP A 34 1.59 11.29 15.90
N SER A 35 0.66 10.87 15.04
CA SER A 35 -0.52 10.10 15.45
C SER A 35 -0.14 8.76 16.08
N PHE A 36 0.86 8.06 15.51
CA PHE A 36 1.40 6.83 16.07
C PHE A 36 1.96 7.03 17.49
N ARG A 37 2.66 8.14 17.74
CA ARG A 37 3.16 8.49 19.08
C ARG A 37 2.04 8.79 20.08
N LYS A 38 0.90 9.28 19.61
CA LYS A 38 -0.31 9.51 20.42
C LYS A 38 -1.11 8.23 20.68
N SER A 39 -0.71 7.09 20.10
CA SER A 39 -1.46 5.83 20.09
C SER A 39 -2.75 5.85 19.25
N ASP A 40 -2.92 6.86 18.40
CA ASP A 40 -4.02 6.96 17.46
C ASP A 40 -3.67 6.18 16.19
N TRP A 41 -3.74 4.85 16.26
CA TRP A 41 -3.26 3.96 15.20
C TRP A 41 -4.08 4.06 13.91
N GLU A 42 -5.40 4.28 14.02
CA GLU A 42 -6.29 4.43 12.86
C GLU A 42 -6.01 5.72 12.09
N GLU A 43 -5.82 6.83 12.80
CA GLU A 43 -5.44 8.11 12.19
C GLU A 43 -4.04 8.00 11.56
N ALA A 44 -3.12 7.29 12.22
CA ALA A 44 -1.81 7.01 11.66
C ALA A 44 -1.91 6.19 10.36
N LEU A 45 -2.77 5.17 10.31
CA LEU A 45 -3.03 4.38 9.10
C LEU A 45 -3.53 5.26 7.96
N SER A 46 -4.56 6.08 8.21
CA SER A 46 -5.12 7.01 7.22
C SER A 46 -4.05 7.96 6.66
N ALA A 47 -3.19 8.51 7.52
CA ALA A 47 -2.08 9.35 7.11
C ALA A 47 -1.06 8.60 6.23
N TYR A 48 -0.71 7.36 6.58
CA TYR A 48 0.22 6.57 5.77
C TYR A 48 -0.38 6.12 4.43
N GLU A 49 -1.66 5.75 4.39
CA GLU A 49 -2.36 5.37 3.16
C GLU A 49 -2.48 6.55 2.20
N SER A 50 -2.84 7.74 2.73
CA SER A 50 -2.85 8.95 1.94
C SER A 50 -1.46 9.34 1.44
N ALA A 51 -0.38 9.03 2.18
CA ALA A 51 1.00 9.22 1.69
C ALA A 51 1.33 8.31 0.49
N LEU A 52 0.78 7.10 0.44
CA LEU A 52 1.01 6.15 -0.66
C LEU A 52 0.38 6.62 -1.98
N VAL A 53 -0.69 7.43 -1.95
CA VAL A 53 -1.34 7.98 -3.16
C VAL A 53 -0.38 8.86 -3.96
N PHE A 54 0.52 9.59 -3.28
CA PHE A 54 1.49 10.45 -3.94
C PHE A 54 2.64 9.67 -4.58
N LEU A 55 2.88 8.43 -4.14
CA LEU A 55 4.01 7.64 -4.59
C LEU A 55 3.58 6.70 -5.72
N PRO A 56 4.21 6.79 -6.91
CA PRO A 56 3.85 5.92 -8.00
C PRO A 56 4.07 4.44 -7.62
N LYS A 57 3.13 3.58 -8.01
CA LYS A 57 3.22 2.13 -7.79
C LYS A 57 4.41 1.58 -8.58
N SER A 58 5.20 0.72 -7.93
CA SER A 58 6.41 0.14 -8.49
C SER A 58 5.91 -0.93 -9.41
N THR A 59 6.22 -0.84 -10.68
CA THR A 59 5.84 -1.81 -11.69
C THR A 59 6.60 -3.13 -11.55
N VAL A 60 7.06 -3.50 -10.34
CA VAL A 60 7.38 -4.89 -10.05
C VAL A 60 6.05 -5.62 -9.94
N THR A 61 5.55 -6.01 -11.11
CA THR A 61 4.58 -7.08 -11.29
C THR A 61 5.15 -8.33 -10.60
N LEU A 62 4.86 -8.49 -9.32
CA LEU A 62 4.60 -9.84 -8.85
C LEU A 62 3.31 -10.21 -9.56
N ASP A 63 3.43 -11.08 -10.56
CA ASP A 63 2.31 -11.76 -11.19
C ASP A 63 1.56 -12.55 -10.12
N ASP A 64 0.73 -11.86 -9.35
CA ASP A 64 -0.18 -12.45 -8.37
C ASP A 64 -1.44 -12.88 -9.13
N ASN A 65 -1.24 -13.87 -10.00
CA ASN A 65 -2.29 -14.73 -10.50
C ASN A 65 -2.44 -15.89 -9.51
N ARG A 66 -2.94 -15.63 -8.28
CA ARG A 66 -3.45 -16.71 -7.42
C ARG A 66 -4.62 -16.29 -6.53
N SER A 67 -5.76 -16.87 -6.90
CA SER A 67 -6.77 -17.39 -6.00
C SER A 67 -7.73 -16.38 -5.36
N HIS A 68 -8.63 -15.89 -6.20
CA HIS A 68 -10.05 -15.79 -5.84
C HIS A 68 -10.57 -17.20 -5.47
N GLU A 69 -10.25 -17.68 -4.26
CA GLU A 69 -10.90 -18.86 -3.70
C GLU A 69 -12.22 -18.42 -3.06
N SER A 70 -13.29 -18.67 -3.79
CA SER A 70 -14.68 -18.44 -3.38
C SER A 70 -15.07 -19.38 -2.23
N PRO A 71 -15.91 -18.96 -1.25
CA PRO A 71 -16.79 -19.88 -0.55
C PRO A 71 -18.06 -20.17 -1.40
N PRO A 72 -18.75 -21.31 -1.16
CA PRO A 72 -19.71 -21.87 -2.11
C PRO A 72 -21.17 -21.37 -1.95
N ARG A 73 -21.84 -21.29 -3.11
CA ARG A 73 -23.26 -21.55 -3.45
C ARG A 73 -24.42 -20.98 -2.61
N THR A 74 -25.27 -20.22 -3.30
CA THR A 74 -26.65 -20.59 -3.74
C THR A 74 -27.03 -19.61 -4.87
N GLU A 75 -27.15 -20.06 -6.13
CA GLU A 75 -28.44 -20.30 -6.85
C GLU A 75 -29.26 -19.00 -7.00
N GLU A 76 -29.63 -18.41 -8.15
CA GLU A 76 -29.66 -18.62 -9.61
C GLU A 76 -29.76 -17.18 -10.20
N GLU A 77 -29.30 -16.82 -11.42
CA GLU A 77 -30.12 -16.71 -12.65
C GLU A 77 -29.25 -16.14 -13.81
N ASP A 78 -29.32 -16.82 -14.96
CA ASP A 78 -29.25 -16.41 -16.39
C ASP A 78 -28.23 -15.40 -17.00
N GLU A 79 -27.39 -15.95 -17.92
CA GLU A 79 -26.86 -15.45 -19.23
C GLU A 79 -26.15 -14.07 -19.41
N PRO A 80 -25.36 -13.83 -20.49
CA PRO A 80 -24.21 -14.56 -21.02
C PRO A 80 -22.94 -13.66 -21.10
N THR A 81 -21.79 -14.30 -21.29
CA THR A 81 -20.44 -13.71 -21.43
C THR A 81 -20.33 -12.54 -22.41
N ARG A 82 -19.81 -11.40 -21.95
CA ARG A 82 -19.07 -10.44 -22.77
C ARG A 82 -17.82 -9.97 -22.02
N HIS A 83 -16.69 -10.56 -22.37
CA HIS A 83 -15.38 -9.98 -22.09
C HIS A 83 -15.31 -8.63 -22.80
N THR A 84 -15.67 -7.57 -22.11
CA THR A 84 -15.21 -6.23 -22.46
C THR A 84 -13.89 -6.06 -21.75
N GLU A 85 -12.83 -6.31 -22.52
CA GLU A 85 -11.47 -5.85 -22.24
C GLU A 85 -11.57 -4.40 -21.79
N ASP A 86 -11.39 -4.17 -20.49
CA ASP A 86 -11.31 -2.84 -19.92
C ASP A 86 -10.06 -2.19 -20.54
N PRO A 87 -10.17 -1.03 -21.20
CA PRO A 87 -9.02 -0.39 -21.80
C PRO A 87 -8.07 -0.02 -20.66
N THR A 88 -7.00 -0.82 -20.54
CA THR A 88 -5.79 -0.53 -19.78
C THR A 88 -5.51 0.98 -19.83
N PRO A 89 -5.48 1.68 -18.68
CA PRO A 89 -5.03 3.06 -18.68
C PRO A 89 -3.60 3.05 -19.20
N LYS A 90 -3.42 3.70 -20.35
CA LYS A 90 -2.13 3.86 -21.02
C LYS A 90 -1.14 4.38 -19.99
N SER A 91 -0.17 3.52 -19.68
CA SER A 91 1.02 3.83 -18.92
C SER A 91 1.68 5.07 -19.52
N THR A 92 1.52 6.21 -18.86
CA THR A 92 2.35 7.38 -19.11
C THR A 92 3.74 6.98 -18.62
N HIS A 93 4.57 6.47 -19.53
CA HIS A 93 5.99 6.22 -19.29
C HIS A 93 6.71 7.58 -19.20
N GLU A 94 6.42 8.33 -18.13
CA GLU A 94 7.24 9.48 -17.77
C GLU A 94 8.61 8.92 -17.42
N ASN A 95 9.65 9.43 -18.07
CA ASN A 95 11.03 9.08 -17.79
C ASN A 95 11.39 9.57 -16.39
N ILE A 96 11.01 8.80 -15.36
CA ILE A 96 11.35 9.08 -13.97
C ILE A 96 12.86 8.90 -13.84
N ASP A 97 13.53 9.94 -13.36
CA ASP A 97 14.94 9.89 -12.98
C ASP A 97 15.19 8.65 -12.08
N PRO A 98 16.14 7.76 -12.43
CA PRO A 98 16.42 6.55 -11.66
C PRO A 98 16.65 6.80 -10.17
N GLU A 99 17.22 7.95 -9.80
CA GLU A 99 17.41 8.35 -8.41
C GLU A 99 16.07 8.60 -7.69
N MET A 100 15.14 9.27 -8.35
CA MET A 100 13.83 9.59 -7.78
C MET A 100 12.94 8.36 -7.68
N GLY A 101 12.99 7.45 -8.67
CA GLY A 101 12.32 6.15 -8.59
C GLY A 101 12.77 5.35 -7.36
N LYS A 102 14.07 5.36 -7.06
CA LYS A 102 14.63 4.73 -5.85
C LYS A 102 14.16 5.39 -4.55
N LYS A 103 14.07 6.73 -4.51
CA LYS A 103 13.51 7.45 -3.34
C LYS A 103 12.04 7.09 -3.12
N CYS A 104 11.24 7.03 -4.16
CA CYS A 104 9.82 6.62 -4.09
C CYS A 104 9.69 5.19 -3.55
N ALA A 105 10.47 4.24 -4.07
CA ALA A 105 10.46 2.85 -3.60
C ALA A 105 10.87 2.75 -2.12
N ASN A 106 11.95 3.42 -1.71
CA ASN A 106 12.39 3.43 -0.32
C ASN A 106 11.30 4.00 0.61
N LEU A 107 10.70 5.14 0.25
CA LEU A 107 9.66 5.76 1.05
C LEU A 107 8.40 4.89 1.15
N ARG A 108 8.01 4.22 0.06
CA ARG A 108 6.92 3.25 0.08
C ARG A 108 7.20 2.06 0.97
N SER A 109 8.42 1.55 0.99
CA SER A 109 8.81 0.49 1.92
C SER A 109 8.64 0.94 3.37
N ILE A 110 9.12 2.16 3.69
CA ILE A 110 8.98 2.75 5.03
C ILE A 110 7.51 2.89 5.43
N LEU A 111 6.67 3.45 4.55
CA LEU A 111 5.24 3.66 4.79
C LEU A 111 4.51 2.33 5.03
N ASN A 112 4.71 1.33 4.15
CA ASN A 112 4.09 0.03 4.29
C ASN A 112 4.52 -0.68 5.59
N ALA A 113 5.77 -0.55 6.01
CA ALA A 113 6.18 -1.14 7.28
C ALA A 113 5.59 -0.40 8.49
N ASN A 114 5.36 0.90 8.39
CA ASN A 114 4.69 1.68 9.44
C ASN A 114 3.19 1.35 9.52
N ILE A 115 2.53 1.15 8.39
CA ILE A 115 1.17 0.57 8.31
C ILE A 115 1.15 -0.79 9.00
N GLY A 116 2.11 -1.66 8.68
CA GLY A 116 2.27 -2.95 9.36
C GLY A 116 2.44 -2.82 10.87
N ALA A 117 3.18 -1.81 11.35
CA ALA A 117 3.32 -1.53 12.78
C ALA A 117 1.99 -1.11 13.43
N CYS A 118 1.15 -0.33 12.73
CA CYS A 118 -0.16 0.06 13.22
C CYS A 118 -1.08 -1.16 13.34
N TYR A 119 -1.11 -2.03 12.33
CA TYR A 119 -1.89 -3.26 12.39
C TYR A 119 -1.44 -4.21 13.50
N VAL A 120 -0.13 -4.31 13.77
CA VAL A 120 0.39 -5.05 14.94
C VAL A 120 -0.18 -4.47 16.24
N LYS A 121 -0.29 -3.14 16.35
CA LYS A 121 -0.86 -2.48 17.54
C LYS A 121 -2.38 -2.64 17.67
N LEU A 122 -3.08 -2.76 16.55
CA LEU A 122 -4.51 -3.06 16.48
C LEU A 122 -4.83 -4.55 16.66
N GLY A 123 -3.84 -5.43 16.70
CA GLY A 123 -4.02 -6.89 16.78
C GLY A 123 -4.39 -7.55 15.45
N GLU A 124 -4.39 -6.80 14.34
CA GLU A 124 -4.69 -7.31 13.00
C GLU A 124 -3.44 -7.91 12.33
N HIS A 125 -2.94 -9.02 12.88
CA HIS A 125 -1.67 -9.60 12.44
C HIS A 125 -1.66 -10.05 10.97
N LYS A 126 -2.80 -10.47 10.40
CA LYS A 126 -2.90 -10.85 8.99
C LYS A 126 -2.57 -9.67 8.06
N LYS A 127 -3.22 -8.52 8.28
CA LYS A 127 -2.97 -7.30 7.50
C LYS A 127 -1.57 -6.76 7.75
N ALA A 128 -1.03 -6.91 8.97
CA ALA A 128 0.36 -6.56 9.25
C ALA A 128 1.37 -7.34 8.39
N VAL A 129 1.16 -8.64 8.17
CA VAL A 129 2.03 -9.48 7.33
C VAL A 129 1.96 -9.04 5.87
N GLU A 130 0.75 -8.77 5.36
CA GLU A 130 0.56 -8.26 3.99
C GLU A 130 1.26 -6.92 3.78
N ALA A 131 1.07 -5.96 4.70
CA ALA A 131 1.72 -4.66 4.64
C ALA A 131 3.25 -4.78 4.71
N CYS A 132 3.78 -5.63 5.59
CA CYS A 132 5.23 -5.87 5.66
C CYS A 132 5.75 -6.57 4.39
N THR A 133 4.97 -7.44 3.76
CA THR A 133 5.34 -8.10 2.50
C THR A 133 5.42 -7.08 1.35
N ARG A 134 4.45 -6.15 1.27
CA ARG A 134 4.51 -5.01 0.33
C ARG A 134 5.73 -4.14 0.58
N ALA A 135 6.09 -3.88 1.83
CA ALA A 135 7.30 -3.13 2.16
C ALA A 135 8.58 -3.82 1.66
N LEU A 136 8.64 -5.15 1.78
CA LEU A 136 9.79 -5.96 1.35
C LEU A 136 9.86 -6.15 -0.16
N ALA A 137 8.75 -6.00 -0.88
CA ALA A 137 8.76 -5.98 -2.34
C ALA A 137 9.53 -4.77 -2.89
N ASP A 138 9.46 -3.61 -2.21
CA ASP A 138 10.19 -2.41 -2.57
C ASP A 138 11.62 -2.38 -1.99
N ASP A 139 11.79 -2.76 -0.72
CA ASP A 139 13.11 -2.89 -0.07
C ASP A 139 13.21 -4.23 0.68
N PRO A 140 13.77 -5.28 0.03
CA PRO A 140 13.95 -6.59 0.63
C PRO A 140 14.84 -6.61 1.87
N LYS A 141 15.68 -5.58 2.06
CA LYS A 141 16.63 -5.49 3.18
C LYS A 141 16.08 -4.67 4.35
N TYR A 142 14.80 -4.27 4.30
CA TYR A 142 14.23 -3.45 5.35
C TYR A 142 13.97 -4.25 6.64
N VAL A 143 14.95 -4.20 7.55
CA VAL A 143 14.98 -4.98 8.79
C VAL A 143 13.72 -4.82 9.64
N LYS A 144 13.16 -3.60 9.74
CA LYS A 144 11.95 -3.35 10.54
C LYS A 144 10.72 -4.08 9.97
N ALA A 145 10.59 -4.17 8.66
CA ALA A 145 9.51 -4.91 8.02
C ALA A 145 9.68 -6.42 8.25
N LEU A 146 10.91 -6.95 8.13
CA LEU A 146 11.20 -8.36 8.43
C LEU A 146 10.84 -8.73 9.87
N GLN A 147 11.29 -7.92 10.83
CA GLN A 147 11.01 -8.16 12.26
C GLN A 147 9.51 -8.15 12.55
N ARG A 148 8.78 -7.14 12.06
CA ARG A 148 7.33 -7.04 12.28
C ARG A 148 6.56 -8.19 11.62
N ARG A 149 6.96 -8.60 10.41
CA ARG A 149 6.37 -9.77 9.75
C ARG A 149 6.59 -11.05 10.56
N ALA A 150 7.81 -11.26 11.06
CA ALA A 150 8.13 -12.41 11.90
C ALA A 150 7.29 -12.42 13.17
N THR A 151 7.19 -11.28 13.88
CA THR A 151 6.34 -11.16 15.08
C THR A 151 4.87 -11.44 14.79
N SER A 152 4.33 -10.92 13.69
CA SER A 152 2.93 -11.18 13.32
C SER A 152 2.69 -12.64 12.93
N ASN A 153 3.61 -13.28 12.22
CA ASN A 153 3.52 -14.71 11.91
C ASN A 153 3.60 -15.57 13.17
N ASP A 154 4.41 -15.17 14.16
CA ASP A 154 4.50 -15.84 15.46
C ASP A 154 3.15 -15.87 16.17
N ILE A 155 2.46 -14.73 16.17
CA ILE A 155 1.14 -14.60 16.81
C ILE A 155 0.05 -15.34 16.03
N LEU A 156 0.18 -15.43 14.70
CA LEU A 156 -0.76 -16.16 13.86
C LEU A 156 -0.57 -17.68 13.91
N ASP A 157 0.51 -18.18 14.53
CA ASP A 157 0.94 -19.58 14.52
C ASP A 157 1.02 -20.18 13.10
N THR A 158 1.15 -19.32 12.09
CA THR A 158 1.33 -19.70 10.70
C THR A 158 2.84 -19.86 10.44
N TRP A 159 3.46 -20.80 11.16
CA TRP A 159 4.80 -21.30 10.89
C TRP A 159 4.72 -22.58 10.07
N THR A 160 3.96 -22.58 8.98
CA THR A 160 3.88 -23.79 8.16
C THR A 160 5.25 -23.99 7.50
N SER A 161 5.93 -25.09 7.89
CA SER A 161 7.15 -25.62 7.27
C SER A 161 6.99 -25.89 5.79
#